data_AF-A0A2P8CEZ3-F1
#
_entry.id   AF-A0A2P8CEZ3-F1
#
_cell.length_a   1.000
_cell.length_b   1.000
_cell.length_c   1.000
_cell.angle_alpha   90.00
_cell.angle_beta   90.00
_cell.angle_gamma   90.00
#
_symmetry.space_group_name_H-M   'P 1'
#
loop_
_entity.id
_entity.type
_entity.pdbx_description
1 polymer ?
#
loop_
_entity_poly.entity_id
_entity_poly.type
_entity_poly.pdbx_seq_one_letter_code
_entity_poly.pdbx_strand_id
1 'polypeptide(L)'
;MTDLGHDLRFGAFLTPAAEGHERLLALAELADRIGLDLIGIQDHPYQPAFLDTWTLLSHLSARTTRVALVPDVINLPLRPPSVLARSAASLDILSGGRVELGLGSGAFWDGVAAMGGERRTPGEAVEALEEAIGVLRALWTPGRGVRISGEHYELRGAKPGPFPVHPIGLWIGSYKPRMLELTGRLGDGWLPSSAYADPEQLAAMTERLDSAAVDAGRDAADVRRVYNITGRFGRRAGTGFLDGPPSLWAEQLTDLALRLGVSGFVLAPGGDPEGDLRTFAEEVAPAVRAAVERERTGPAPAAGGTAPTGTAAEPAAEQSDGGAASIVGPDGSFDDASRPRLEKRDPAELTAAQRASGQRLVQIHDHLRGELKQIRDAVDQVASGQRDPAAARDLINRLTMRQNYWTLGSFCASYCRLVTTHHTIENVHMFPRLSGAQESLGPVVARLEAEHEVIADVLTGIDTALVAMVTEPGALEQVREQVELLDDVLLSHLDYEEEELVEPLGRLEIDL
;
A
#
# COMPACT_ATOMS: atom_id res chain seq x y z
N MET A 1 -21.44 6.90 16.92
CA MET A 1 -21.00 6.01 15.84
C MET A 1 -20.05 6.80 14.97
N THR A 2 -18.90 6.23 14.65
CA THR A 2 -17.83 6.83 13.82
C THR A 2 -18.10 6.68 12.31
N ASP A 3 -19.31 6.24 11.93
CA ASP A 3 -19.69 5.93 10.54
C ASP A 3 -19.82 7.16 9.61
N LEU A 4 -19.79 8.37 10.18
CA LEU A 4 -19.91 9.68 9.51
C LEU A 4 -21.19 9.93 8.70
N GLY A 5 -22.14 9.00 8.67
CA GLY A 5 -23.46 9.16 8.07
C GLY A 5 -23.50 9.21 6.55
N HIS A 6 -22.38 8.98 5.87
CA HIS A 6 -22.32 9.03 4.41
C HIS A 6 -23.05 7.87 3.74
N ASP A 7 -23.59 8.14 2.56
CA ASP A 7 -24.02 7.10 1.61
C ASP A 7 -22.81 6.30 1.13
N LEU A 8 -22.98 4.97 0.99
CA LEU A 8 -21.93 4.07 0.55
C LEU A 8 -21.80 4.06 -0.98
N ARG A 9 -20.57 4.26 -1.46
CA ARG A 9 -20.17 4.18 -2.87
C ARG A 9 -19.27 2.96 -3.11
N PHE A 10 -19.50 2.25 -4.21
CA PHE A 10 -18.70 1.10 -4.64
C PHE A 10 -18.16 1.35 -6.04
N GLY A 11 -16.86 1.19 -6.25
CA GLY A 11 -16.21 1.55 -7.51
C GLY A 11 -15.26 0.49 -8.04
N ALA A 12 -14.76 0.76 -9.25
CA ALA A 12 -13.72 -0.03 -9.89
C ALA A 12 -12.45 0.83 -10.07
N PHE A 13 -11.30 0.30 -9.70
CA PHE A 13 -10.00 0.87 -10.02
C PHE A 13 -9.48 0.16 -11.28
N LEU A 14 -9.36 0.89 -12.39
CA LEU A 14 -8.93 0.33 -13.67
C LEU A 14 -7.57 0.91 -14.07
N THR A 15 -6.58 0.06 -14.30
CA THR A 15 -5.27 0.50 -14.77
C THR A 15 -5.35 0.94 -16.23
N PRO A 16 -4.82 2.12 -16.59
CA PRO A 16 -4.91 2.70 -17.94
C PRO A 16 -3.94 2.04 -18.94
N ALA A 17 -3.85 0.71 -19.00
CA ALA A 17 -2.97 0.02 -19.93
C ALA A 17 -3.33 0.34 -21.39
N ALA A 18 -2.34 0.77 -22.17
CA ALA A 18 -2.50 1.03 -23.60
C ALA A 18 -2.65 -0.28 -24.39
N GLU A 19 -1.83 -1.29 -24.04
CA GLU A 19 -2.02 -2.63 -24.56
C GLU A 19 -3.33 -3.22 -24.00
N GLY A 20 -4.19 -3.74 -24.88
CA GLY A 20 -5.47 -4.30 -24.47
C GLY A 20 -6.50 -3.26 -24.01
N HIS A 21 -6.33 -1.97 -24.33
CA HIS A 21 -7.25 -0.88 -23.94
C HIS A 21 -8.75 -1.15 -24.21
N GLU A 22 -9.11 -1.90 -25.26
CA GLU A 22 -10.51 -2.30 -25.52
C GLU A 22 -11.12 -3.08 -24.34
N ARG A 23 -10.32 -3.92 -23.67
CA ARG A 23 -10.75 -4.64 -22.46
C ARG A 23 -11.01 -3.67 -21.30
N LEU A 24 -10.16 -2.65 -21.13
CA LEU A 24 -10.37 -1.59 -20.15
C LEU A 24 -11.70 -0.86 -20.43
N LEU A 25 -11.94 -0.46 -21.68
CA LEU A 25 -13.18 0.22 -22.06
C LEU A 25 -14.40 -0.66 -21.77
N ALA A 26 -14.34 -1.95 -22.09
CA ALA A 26 -15.39 -2.91 -21.80
C ALA A 26 -15.66 -3.07 -20.30
N LEU A 27 -14.61 -3.07 -19.46
CA LEU A 27 -14.72 -3.12 -18.00
C LEU A 27 -15.34 -1.84 -17.43
N ALA A 28 -14.97 -0.67 -17.96
CA ALA A 28 -15.57 0.60 -17.56
C ALA A 28 -17.07 0.67 -17.88
N GLU A 29 -17.47 0.22 -19.07
CA GLU A 29 -18.90 0.13 -19.41
C GLU A 29 -19.63 -0.96 -18.62
N LEU A 30 -18.96 -2.06 -18.30
CA LEU A 30 -19.51 -3.08 -17.42
C LEU A 30 -19.80 -2.48 -16.05
N ALA A 31 -18.84 -1.79 -15.44
CA ALA A 31 -19.00 -1.11 -14.16
C ALA A 31 -20.21 -0.16 -14.15
N ASP A 32 -20.39 0.62 -15.23
CA ASP A 32 -21.56 1.49 -15.42
C ASP A 32 -22.89 0.71 -15.48
N ARG A 33 -22.92 -0.40 -16.23
CA ARG A 33 -24.11 -1.24 -16.40
C ARG A 33 -24.52 -2.02 -15.16
N ILE A 34 -23.56 -2.53 -14.38
CA ILE A 34 -23.82 -3.32 -13.17
C ILE A 34 -24.06 -2.44 -11.94
N GLY A 35 -24.02 -1.11 -12.10
CA GLY A 35 -24.42 -0.16 -11.06
C GLY A 35 -23.34 0.14 -10.03
N LEU A 36 -22.06 0.05 -10.40
CA LEU A 36 -21.01 0.68 -9.62
C LEU A 36 -21.16 2.21 -9.68
N ASP A 37 -20.70 2.88 -8.63
CA ASP A 37 -20.88 4.30 -8.39
C ASP A 37 -19.74 5.15 -8.97
N LEU A 38 -18.53 4.58 -9.10
CA LEU A 38 -17.37 5.30 -9.61
C LEU A 38 -16.33 4.41 -10.31
N ILE A 39 -15.51 5.04 -11.16
CA ILE A 39 -14.33 4.46 -11.79
C ILE A 39 -13.12 5.33 -11.43
N GLY A 40 -12.13 4.71 -10.78
CA GLY A 40 -10.82 5.27 -10.47
C GLY A 40 -9.78 4.89 -11.53
N ILE A 41 -9.00 5.87 -12.01
CA ILE A 41 -7.90 5.66 -12.97
C ILE A 41 -6.61 6.33 -12.46
N GLN A 42 -5.53 5.57 -12.28
CA GLN A 42 -4.25 6.11 -11.83
C GLN A 42 -3.56 7.02 -12.86
N ASP A 43 -3.03 8.17 -12.43
CA ASP A 43 -2.29 9.08 -13.31
C ASP A 43 -0.77 8.94 -13.15
N HIS A 44 -0.15 8.20 -14.08
CA HIS A 44 1.30 8.02 -14.14
C HIS A 44 1.81 8.42 -15.55
N PRO A 45 1.89 9.73 -15.89
CA PRO A 45 2.22 10.17 -17.25
C PRO A 45 3.60 9.72 -17.76
N TYR A 46 4.51 9.39 -16.84
CA TYR A 46 5.85 8.86 -17.14
C TYR A 46 5.88 7.35 -17.40
N GLN A 47 4.77 6.63 -17.25
CA GLN A 47 4.70 5.20 -17.55
C GLN A 47 4.35 4.99 -19.03
N PRO A 48 5.30 4.62 -19.90
CA PRO A 48 5.06 4.54 -21.35
C PRO A 48 4.01 3.49 -21.76
N ALA A 49 3.74 2.49 -20.91
CA ALA A 49 2.71 1.49 -21.18
C ALA A 49 1.28 1.99 -20.92
N PHE A 50 1.10 3.18 -20.34
CA PHE A 50 -0.19 3.71 -19.94
C PHE A 50 -0.72 4.78 -20.90
N LEU A 51 -2.03 4.81 -21.04
CA LEU A 51 -2.77 5.91 -21.64
C LEU A 51 -2.71 7.13 -20.71
N ASP A 52 -2.73 8.32 -21.30
CA ASP A 52 -2.95 9.56 -20.55
C ASP A 52 -4.30 9.50 -19.82
N THR A 53 -4.27 9.66 -18.50
CA THR A 53 -5.46 9.48 -17.65
C THR A 53 -6.56 10.47 -18.00
N TRP A 54 -6.22 11.74 -18.23
CA TRP A 54 -7.23 12.75 -18.51
C TRP A 54 -7.93 12.53 -19.86
N THR A 55 -7.16 12.09 -20.85
CA THR A 55 -7.66 11.69 -22.17
C THR A 55 -8.58 10.47 -22.06
N LEU A 56 -8.18 9.46 -21.29
CA LEU A 56 -8.99 8.28 -21.06
C LEU A 56 -10.30 8.61 -20.33
N LEU A 57 -10.26 9.38 -19.24
CA LEU A 57 -11.47 9.81 -18.52
C LEU A 57 -12.42 10.60 -19.43
N SER A 58 -11.87 11.47 -20.29
CA SER A 58 -12.68 12.19 -21.30
C SER A 58 -13.38 11.24 -22.27
N HIS A 59 -12.68 10.19 -22.73
CA HIS A 59 -13.28 9.16 -23.59
C HIS A 59 -14.35 8.34 -22.86
N LEU A 60 -14.07 7.92 -21.62
CA LEU A 60 -15.01 7.17 -20.78
C LEU A 60 -16.27 7.98 -20.46
N SER A 61 -16.16 9.30 -20.33
CA SER A 61 -17.33 10.17 -20.11
C SER A 61 -18.37 10.07 -21.21
N ALA A 62 -17.96 9.84 -22.46
CA ALA A 62 -18.85 9.68 -23.60
C ALA A 62 -19.41 8.25 -23.74
N ARG A 63 -18.81 7.27 -23.05
CA ARG A 63 -19.19 5.85 -23.12
C ARG A 63 -19.98 5.36 -21.92
N THR A 64 -20.03 6.15 -20.86
CA THR A 64 -20.70 5.82 -19.60
C THR A 64 -21.73 6.90 -19.26
N THR A 65 -22.75 6.52 -18.50
CA THR A 65 -23.90 7.39 -18.25
C THR A 65 -24.14 7.70 -16.78
N ARG A 66 -23.62 6.89 -15.85
CA ARG A 66 -23.93 6.96 -14.41
C ARG A 66 -22.68 7.11 -13.54
N VAL A 67 -21.67 6.28 -13.76
CA VAL A 67 -20.46 6.23 -12.91
C VAL A 67 -19.79 7.59 -12.82
N ALA A 68 -19.37 7.95 -11.60
CA ALA A 68 -18.42 9.03 -11.40
C ALA A 68 -17.05 8.64 -11.97
N LEU A 69 -16.33 9.64 -12.47
CA LEU A 69 -15.03 9.50 -13.10
C LEU A 69 -14.00 10.20 -12.22
N VAL A 70 -13.08 9.42 -11.66
CA VAL A 70 -12.11 9.89 -10.67
C VAL A 70 -10.70 9.55 -11.17
N PRO A 71 -9.80 10.52 -11.38
CA PRO A 71 -8.38 10.21 -11.43
C PRO A 71 -7.93 9.84 -10.02
N ASP A 72 -7.27 8.68 -9.85
CA ASP A 72 -7.00 8.06 -8.56
C ASP A 72 -5.52 7.69 -8.42
N VAL A 73 -4.62 8.66 -8.15
CA VAL A 73 -4.86 10.12 -8.09
C VAL A 73 -4.06 10.83 -9.19
N ILE A 74 -4.41 12.09 -9.49
CA ILE A 74 -3.63 12.95 -10.39
C ILE A 74 -2.19 13.15 -9.90
N ASN A 75 -1.24 13.09 -10.83
CA ASN A 75 0.12 13.55 -10.61
C ASN A 75 0.21 15.08 -10.72
N LEU A 76 -0.01 15.79 -9.61
CA LEU A 76 -0.02 17.27 -9.60
C LEU A 76 1.25 17.90 -10.21
N PRO A 77 2.48 17.40 -9.97
CA PRO A 77 3.69 17.97 -10.56
C PRO A 77 3.69 18.06 -12.10
N LEU A 78 2.94 17.20 -12.79
CA LEU A 78 2.82 17.20 -14.26
C LEU A 78 1.50 17.81 -14.76
N ARG A 79 0.63 18.30 -13.85
CA ARG A 79 -0.68 18.89 -14.18
C ARG A 79 -0.80 20.27 -13.54
N PRO A 80 -0.40 21.37 -14.22
CA PRO A 80 -0.47 22.72 -13.66
C PRO A 80 -1.89 23.03 -13.13
N PRO A 81 -2.04 23.50 -11.88
CA PRO A 81 -3.35 23.55 -11.21
C PRO A 81 -4.36 24.46 -11.90
N SER A 82 -3.89 25.51 -12.58
CA SER A 82 -4.77 26.40 -13.36
C SER A 82 -5.36 25.71 -14.61
N VAL A 83 -4.57 24.87 -15.27
CA VAL A 83 -5.01 24.04 -16.39
C VAL A 83 -5.91 22.92 -15.88
N LEU A 84 -5.53 22.29 -14.78
CA LEU A 84 -6.29 21.22 -14.13
C LEU A 84 -7.68 21.71 -13.68
N ALA A 85 -7.79 22.92 -13.10
CA ALA A 85 -9.06 23.52 -12.73
C ALA A 85 -10.01 23.61 -13.94
N ARG A 86 -9.49 24.11 -15.06
CA ARG A 86 -10.26 24.27 -16.30
C ARG A 86 -10.63 22.92 -16.91
N SER A 87 -9.72 21.96 -16.91
CA SER A 87 -9.97 20.64 -17.49
C SER A 87 -10.97 19.84 -16.66
N ALA A 88 -10.86 19.87 -15.33
CA ALA A 88 -11.81 19.26 -14.39
C ALA A 88 -13.23 19.82 -14.56
N ALA A 89 -13.39 21.15 -14.53
CA ALA A 89 -14.70 21.75 -14.75
C ALA A 89 -15.27 21.47 -16.15
N SER A 90 -14.41 21.40 -17.17
CA SER A 90 -14.86 21.05 -18.53
C SER A 90 -15.35 19.61 -18.62
N LEU A 91 -14.61 18.66 -18.03
CA LEU A 91 -15.02 17.27 -17.98
C LEU A 91 -16.30 17.09 -17.14
N ASP A 92 -16.44 17.85 -16.07
CA ASP A 92 -17.65 17.85 -15.26
C ASP A 92 -18.89 18.30 -16.04
N ILE A 93 -18.76 19.39 -16.80
CA ILE A 93 -19.82 19.85 -17.71
C ILE A 93 -20.14 18.78 -18.77
N LEU A 94 -19.12 18.20 -19.40
CA LEU A 94 -19.29 17.22 -20.49
C LEU A 94 -19.90 15.90 -19.98
N SER A 95 -19.54 15.50 -18.77
CA SER A 95 -20.05 14.27 -18.14
C SER A 95 -21.41 14.45 -17.46
N GLY A 96 -21.87 15.69 -17.28
CA GLY A 96 -23.12 16.01 -16.61
C GLY A 96 -23.05 15.95 -15.09
N GLY A 97 -21.91 16.31 -14.48
CA GLY A 97 -21.75 16.37 -13.03
C GLY A 97 -21.17 15.11 -12.40
N ARG A 98 -20.31 14.38 -13.13
CA ARG A 98 -19.81 13.06 -12.70
C ARG A 98 -18.32 13.05 -12.37
N VAL A 99 -17.69 14.20 -12.13
CA VAL A 99 -16.24 14.25 -11.88
C VAL A 99 -15.95 14.52 -10.41
N GLU A 100 -15.13 13.67 -9.80
CA GLU A 100 -14.46 13.95 -8.52
C GLU A 100 -12.96 14.02 -8.81
N LEU A 101 -12.19 14.82 -8.08
CA LEU A 101 -10.78 15.05 -8.39
C LEU A 101 -9.88 14.45 -7.31
N GLY A 102 -9.36 13.25 -7.58
CA GLY A 102 -8.28 12.67 -6.79
C GLY A 102 -6.96 13.39 -7.02
N LEU A 103 -6.30 13.84 -5.95
CA LEU A 103 -5.05 14.62 -6.00
C LEU A 103 -3.94 13.92 -5.20
N GLY A 104 -2.76 13.80 -5.83
CA GLY A 104 -1.52 13.42 -5.16
C GLY A 104 -0.47 14.52 -5.29
N SER A 105 0.34 14.69 -4.24
CA SER A 105 1.48 15.63 -4.25
C SER A 105 2.61 15.23 -5.22
N GLY A 106 2.58 14.00 -5.73
CA GLY A 106 3.64 13.37 -6.51
C GLY A 106 4.52 12.45 -5.65
N ALA A 107 4.99 11.34 -6.25
CA ALA A 107 5.83 10.34 -5.56
C ALA A 107 7.07 9.94 -6.37
N PHE A 108 6.94 9.77 -7.70
CA PHE A 108 8.03 9.32 -8.56
C PHE A 108 8.75 10.49 -9.24
N TRP A 109 9.66 11.12 -8.50
CA TRP A 109 10.34 12.35 -8.94
C TRP A 109 11.23 12.19 -10.16
N ASP A 110 11.82 11.01 -10.39
CA ASP A 110 12.67 10.77 -11.57
C ASP A 110 11.85 10.85 -12.86
N GLY A 111 10.70 10.18 -12.92
CA GLY A 111 9.79 10.26 -14.05
C GLY A 111 9.15 11.64 -14.22
N VAL A 112 8.80 12.30 -13.11
CA VAL A 112 8.29 13.69 -13.12
C VAL A 112 9.33 14.62 -13.74
N ALA A 113 10.57 14.60 -13.24
CA ALA A 113 11.64 15.46 -13.73
C ALA A 113 12.01 15.18 -15.19
N ALA A 114 12.04 13.90 -15.59
CA ALA A 114 12.30 13.50 -16.98
C ALA A 114 11.26 14.05 -17.98
N MET A 115 10.02 14.28 -17.52
CA MET A 115 8.93 14.86 -18.30
C MET A 115 8.81 16.38 -18.15
N GLY A 116 9.80 17.04 -17.52
CA GLY A 116 9.83 18.49 -17.33
C GLY A 116 9.06 19.02 -16.12
N GLY A 117 8.58 18.13 -15.25
CA GLY A 117 8.02 18.51 -13.95
C GLY A 117 9.10 18.96 -12.97
N GLU A 118 8.75 19.89 -12.08
CA GLU A 118 9.65 20.35 -11.03
C GLU A 118 9.82 19.26 -9.96
N ARG A 119 11.07 18.92 -9.63
CA ARG A 119 11.37 18.05 -8.48
C ARG A 119 11.24 18.86 -7.20
N ARG A 120 10.45 18.36 -6.25
CA ARG A 120 10.25 18.98 -4.94
C ARG A 120 10.73 18.06 -3.83
N THR A 121 11.16 18.66 -2.73
CA THR A 121 11.31 17.96 -1.45
C THR A 121 9.92 17.53 -0.94
N PRO A 122 9.84 16.57 0.00
CA PRO A 122 8.57 16.18 0.59
C PRO A 122 7.79 17.34 1.22
N GLY A 123 8.47 18.31 1.83
CA GLY A 123 7.82 19.49 2.42
C GLY A 123 7.20 20.41 1.37
N GLU A 124 7.99 20.79 0.37
CA GLU A 124 7.53 21.62 -0.77
C GLU A 124 6.40 20.94 -1.56
N ALA A 125 6.40 19.60 -1.66
CA ALA A 125 5.32 18.89 -2.34
C ALA A 125 3.97 19.01 -1.60
N VAL A 126 3.99 19.04 -0.26
CA VAL A 126 2.80 19.27 0.58
C VAL A 126 2.33 20.72 0.45
N GLU A 127 3.26 21.67 0.54
CA GLU A 127 2.98 23.12 0.40
C GLU A 127 2.41 23.44 -0.99
N ALA A 128 3.00 22.88 -2.04
CA ALA A 128 2.47 23.00 -3.40
C ALA A 128 1.05 22.42 -3.51
N LEU A 129 0.76 21.27 -2.91
CA LEU A 129 -0.59 20.72 -2.93
C LEU A 129 -1.60 21.63 -2.22
N GLU A 130 -1.25 22.20 -1.07
CA GLU A 130 -2.07 23.18 -0.35
C GLU A 130 -2.40 24.39 -1.23
N GLU A 131 -1.40 24.98 -1.88
CA GLU A 131 -1.59 26.09 -2.81
C GLU A 131 -2.43 25.70 -4.04
N ALA A 132 -2.23 24.49 -4.58
CA ALA A 132 -2.98 23.98 -5.73
C ALA A 132 -4.47 23.84 -5.40
N ILE A 133 -4.83 23.36 -4.20
CA ILE A 133 -6.23 23.32 -3.74
C ILE A 133 -6.83 24.73 -3.72
N GLY A 134 -6.08 25.73 -3.24
CA GLY A 134 -6.47 27.13 -3.28
C GLY A 134 -6.71 27.65 -4.71
N VAL A 135 -5.80 27.32 -5.65
CA VAL A 135 -5.92 27.67 -7.07
C VAL A 135 -7.17 27.05 -7.70
N LEU A 136 -7.41 25.76 -7.48
CA LEU A 136 -8.57 25.02 -8.03
C LEU A 136 -9.88 25.67 -7.57
N ARG A 137 -10.06 25.83 -6.24
CA ARG A 137 -11.27 26.43 -5.66
C ARG A 137 -11.48 27.87 -6.11
N ALA A 138 -10.42 28.67 -6.21
CA ALA A 138 -10.52 30.05 -6.66
C ALA A 138 -10.96 30.15 -8.13
N LEU A 139 -10.49 29.26 -9.01
CA LEU A 139 -10.87 29.26 -10.43
C LEU A 139 -12.28 28.70 -10.68
N TRP A 140 -12.85 27.93 -9.77
CA TRP A 140 -14.25 27.49 -9.82
C TRP A 140 -15.23 28.45 -9.15
N THR A 141 -14.74 29.52 -8.51
CA THR A 141 -15.59 30.53 -7.87
C THR A 141 -15.85 31.70 -8.81
N PRO A 142 -17.12 32.07 -9.10
CA PRO A 142 -17.44 33.21 -9.95
C PRO A 142 -16.84 34.54 -9.43
N GLY A 143 -16.24 35.33 -10.33
CA GLY A 143 -15.60 36.59 -9.98
C GLY A 143 -14.98 37.31 -11.17
N ARG A 144 -14.45 38.53 -10.95
CA ARG A 144 -13.89 39.37 -12.03
C ARG A 144 -12.48 38.94 -12.47
N GLY A 145 -11.71 38.28 -11.61
CA GLY A 145 -10.37 37.76 -11.89
C GLY A 145 -9.67 37.31 -10.60
N VAL A 146 -8.97 36.17 -10.67
CA VAL A 146 -8.27 35.52 -9.56
C VAL A 146 -6.82 35.96 -9.54
N ARG A 147 -6.36 36.44 -8.38
CA ARG A 147 -4.96 36.76 -8.11
C ARG A 147 -4.48 35.93 -6.95
N ILE A 148 -3.42 35.16 -7.16
CA ILE A 148 -2.75 34.33 -6.16
C ILE A 148 -1.25 34.60 -6.29
N SER A 149 -0.59 34.84 -5.17
CA SER A 149 0.85 35.05 -5.08
C SER A 149 1.43 34.04 -4.09
N GLY A 150 1.27 32.75 -4.42
CA GLY A 150 1.86 31.65 -3.69
C GLY A 150 3.34 31.47 -4.02
N GLU A 151 4.03 30.67 -3.23
CA GLU A 151 5.42 30.28 -3.41
C GLU A 151 5.59 29.32 -4.58
N HIS A 152 4.64 28.40 -4.78
CA HIS A 152 4.67 27.40 -5.85
C HIS A 152 3.79 27.78 -7.04
N TYR A 153 2.67 28.48 -6.80
CA TYR A 153 1.72 28.84 -7.85
C TYR A 153 1.31 30.31 -7.81
N GLU A 154 1.34 30.96 -8.99
CA GLU A 154 0.94 32.35 -9.16
C GLU A 154 -0.17 32.50 -10.20
N LEU A 155 -1.19 33.30 -9.88
CA LEU A 155 -2.20 33.77 -10.83
C LEU A 155 -2.18 35.30 -10.90
N ARG A 156 -2.02 35.85 -12.11
CA ARG A 156 -1.93 37.30 -12.34
C ARG A 156 -3.24 37.87 -12.93
N GLY A 157 -4.36 37.62 -12.27
CA GLY A 157 -5.68 38.05 -12.75
C GLY A 157 -6.33 37.06 -13.72
N ALA A 158 -6.06 35.77 -13.52
CA ALA A 158 -6.65 34.68 -14.30
C ALA A 158 -8.19 34.77 -14.24
N LYS A 159 -8.86 34.53 -15.36
CA LYS A 159 -10.33 34.55 -15.40
C LYS A 159 -10.86 33.21 -14.88
N PRO A 160 -11.71 33.21 -13.84
CA PRO A 160 -12.30 31.97 -13.37
C PRO A 160 -13.21 31.37 -14.44
N GLY A 161 -13.42 30.07 -14.38
CA GLY A 161 -14.27 29.33 -15.28
C GLY A 161 -13.52 28.47 -16.33
N PRO A 162 -14.23 27.51 -16.97
CA PRO A 162 -15.66 27.24 -16.84
C PRO A 162 -16.03 26.74 -15.44
N PHE A 163 -17.29 26.92 -15.05
CA PHE A 163 -17.76 26.54 -13.72
C PHE A 163 -18.30 25.11 -13.76
N PRO A 164 -17.88 24.22 -12.86
CA PRO A 164 -18.41 22.88 -12.81
C PRO A 164 -19.92 22.91 -12.52
N VAL A 165 -20.66 21.91 -12.99
CA VAL A 165 -22.12 21.85 -12.80
C VAL A 165 -22.48 21.37 -11.40
N HIS A 166 -21.53 20.77 -10.69
CA HIS A 166 -21.62 20.47 -9.26
C HIS A 166 -20.31 20.84 -8.52
N PRO A 167 -20.31 20.93 -7.19
CA PRO A 167 -19.08 21.10 -6.42
C PRO A 167 -18.22 19.82 -6.52
N ILE A 168 -17.21 19.85 -7.40
CA ILE A 168 -16.23 18.75 -7.55
C ILE A 168 -15.48 18.58 -6.22
N GLY A 169 -15.54 17.38 -5.65
CA GLY A 169 -14.78 17.05 -4.44
C GLY A 169 -13.29 16.90 -4.73
N LEU A 170 -12.45 17.42 -3.83
CA LEU A 170 -11.00 17.24 -3.85
C LEU A 170 -10.62 16.09 -2.92
N TRP A 171 -10.36 14.91 -3.50
CA TRP A 171 -10.05 13.70 -2.74
C TRP A 171 -8.54 13.50 -2.68
N ILE A 172 -7.94 13.48 -1.49
CA ILE A 172 -6.48 13.52 -1.37
C ILE A 172 -5.93 12.13 -1.10
N GLY A 173 -4.94 11.70 -1.89
CA GLY A 173 -4.14 10.52 -1.59
C GLY A 173 -3.06 10.86 -0.56
N SER A 174 -3.27 10.48 0.70
CA SER A 174 -2.40 10.85 1.82
C SER A 174 -2.19 9.72 2.82
N TYR A 175 -0.98 9.63 3.39
CA TYR A 175 -0.61 8.59 4.38
C TYR A 175 0.18 9.14 5.57
N LYS A 176 1.09 10.10 5.32
CA LYS A 176 1.98 10.63 6.35
C LYS A 176 1.30 11.74 7.17
N PRO A 177 1.71 11.96 8.43
CA PRO A 177 1.06 12.90 9.35
C PRO A 177 0.70 14.27 8.75
N ARG A 178 1.68 14.97 8.18
CA ARG A 178 1.50 16.31 7.58
C ARG A 178 0.49 16.31 6.42
N MET A 179 0.45 15.23 5.64
CA MET A 179 -0.50 15.08 4.53
C MET A 179 -1.91 14.78 5.05
N LEU A 180 -2.05 13.95 6.09
CA LEU A 180 -3.34 13.69 6.73
C LEU A 180 -3.91 14.97 7.38
N GLU A 181 -3.04 15.78 7.98
CA GLU A 181 -3.42 17.09 8.53
C GLU A 181 -3.91 18.05 7.43
N LEU A 182 -3.22 18.11 6.29
CA LEU A 182 -3.67 18.86 5.11
C LEU A 182 -5.03 18.35 4.62
N THR A 183 -5.21 17.03 4.51
CA THR A 183 -6.46 16.43 4.06
C THR A 183 -7.62 16.75 5.00
N GLY A 184 -7.43 16.66 6.31
CA GLY A 184 -8.46 17.03 7.30
C GLY A 184 -8.85 18.51 7.20
N ARG A 185 -7.86 19.39 7.06
CA ARG A 185 -8.07 20.85 6.93
C ARG A 185 -8.75 21.25 5.62
N LEU A 186 -8.38 20.64 4.49
CA LEU A 186 -8.69 21.18 3.16
C LEU A 186 -9.39 20.20 2.22
N GLY A 187 -9.26 18.89 2.41
CA GLY A 187 -9.83 17.88 1.50
C GLY A 187 -11.33 17.71 1.67
N ASP A 188 -12.01 17.32 0.61
CA ASP A 188 -13.43 16.91 0.62
C ASP A 188 -13.54 15.36 0.67
N GLY A 189 -12.43 14.67 0.43
CA GLY A 189 -12.30 13.24 0.64
C GLY A 189 -10.84 12.80 0.85
N TRP A 190 -10.69 11.55 1.29
CA TRP A 190 -9.42 10.88 1.51
C TRP A 190 -9.40 9.55 0.74
N LEU A 191 -8.33 9.32 -0.03
CA LEU A 191 -8.13 8.16 -0.91
C LEU A 191 -6.90 7.31 -0.50
N PRO A 192 -6.96 6.55 0.61
CA PRO A 192 -5.93 5.56 0.91
C PRO A 192 -6.12 4.27 0.09
N SER A 193 -5.05 3.48 -0.04
CA SER A 193 -5.10 2.13 -0.63
C SER A 193 -4.62 1.07 0.35
N SER A 194 -5.28 -0.09 0.33
CA SER A 194 -5.00 -1.20 1.25
C SER A 194 -3.58 -1.76 1.17
N ALA A 195 -2.91 -1.56 0.04
CA ALA A 195 -1.51 -1.93 -0.15
C ALA A 195 -0.52 -1.02 0.63
N TYR A 196 -0.96 0.14 1.10
CA TYR A 196 -0.13 1.15 1.79
C TYR A 196 -0.64 1.50 3.20
N ALA A 197 -1.91 1.22 3.48
CA ALA A 197 -2.52 1.37 4.78
C ALA A 197 -3.49 0.20 4.96
N ASP A 198 -3.08 -0.83 5.70
CA ASP A 198 -3.96 -1.93 6.05
C ASP A 198 -5.07 -1.47 7.03
N PRO A 199 -6.11 -2.29 7.30
CA PRO A 199 -7.19 -1.92 8.20
C PRO A 199 -6.76 -1.44 9.60
N GLU A 200 -5.68 -1.97 10.16
CA GLU A 200 -5.20 -1.60 11.49
C GLU A 200 -4.55 -0.21 11.46
N GLN A 201 -3.70 0.03 10.45
CA GLN A 201 -3.08 1.34 10.22
C GLN A 201 -4.13 2.41 9.88
N LEU A 202 -5.20 2.03 9.16
CA LEU A 202 -6.27 2.92 8.75
C LEU A 202 -6.98 3.58 9.94
N ALA A 203 -7.07 2.88 11.07
CA ALA A 203 -7.70 3.41 12.30
C ALA A 203 -6.94 4.63 12.84
N ALA A 204 -5.63 4.49 13.07
CA ALA A 204 -4.79 5.58 13.56
C ALA A 204 -4.72 6.76 12.57
N MET A 205 -4.73 6.48 11.27
CA MET A 205 -4.78 7.54 10.24
C MET A 205 -6.10 8.30 10.25
N THR A 206 -7.22 7.60 10.48
CA THR A 206 -8.56 8.19 10.59
C THR A 206 -8.64 9.14 11.79
N GLU A 207 -8.11 8.75 12.95
CA GLU A 207 -8.10 9.62 14.14
C GLU A 207 -7.32 10.93 13.90
N ARG A 208 -6.18 10.84 13.21
CA ARG A 208 -5.40 12.03 12.86
C ARG A 208 -6.13 12.93 11.86
N LEU A 209 -6.78 12.32 10.86
CA LEU A 209 -7.59 13.05 9.88
C LEU A 209 -8.72 13.82 10.57
N ASP A 210 -9.44 13.17 11.48
CA ASP A 210 -10.57 13.75 12.21
C ASP A 210 -10.13 14.88 13.12
N SER A 211 -9.03 14.67 13.85
CA SER A 211 -8.44 15.70 14.70
C SER A 211 -8.08 16.93 13.87
N ALA A 212 -7.46 16.75 12.71
CA ALA A 212 -7.10 17.86 11.83
C ALA A 212 -8.30 18.59 11.23
N ALA A 213 -9.40 17.89 10.92
CA ALA A 213 -10.64 18.52 10.48
C ALA A 213 -11.27 19.36 11.60
N VAL A 214 -11.36 18.80 12.80
CA VAL A 214 -11.92 19.47 13.99
C VAL A 214 -11.07 20.69 14.38
N ASP A 215 -9.75 20.57 14.39
CA ASP A 215 -8.82 21.68 14.67
C ASP A 215 -8.94 22.81 13.63
N ALA A 216 -9.34 22.48 12.40
CA ALA A 216 -9.65 23.43 11.34
C ALA A 216 -11.05 24.06 11.45
N GLY A 217 -11.85 23.66 12.43
CA GLY A 217 -13.25 24.08 12.60
C GLY A 217 -14.23 23.45 11.61
N ARG A 218 -13.88 22.27 11.06
CA ARG A 218 -14.73 21.48 10.15
C ARG A 218 -15.35 20.28 10.88
N ASP A 219 -16.40 19.71 10.30
CA ASP A 219 -16.89 18.41 10.73
C ASP A 219 -16.00 17.31 10.13
N ALA A 220 -15.72 16.24 10.87
CA ALA A 220 -15.03 15.06 10.33
C ALA A 220 -15.83 14.44 9.16
N ALA A 221 -17.16 14.56 9.20
CA ALA A 221 -18.04 14.16 8.11
C ALA A 221 -17.93 15.06 6.86
N ASP A 222 -17.19 16.17 6.88
CA ASP A 222 -16.89 16.93 5.67
C ASP A 222 -15.82 16.25 4.80
N VAL A 223 -15.17 15.18 5.29
CA VAL A 223 -14.10 14.45 4.61
C VAL A 223 -14.54 13.00 4.34
N ARG A 224 -15.04 12.74 3.13
CA ARG A 224 -15.45 11.39 2.72
C ARG A 224 -14.24 10.45 2.64
N ARG A 225 -14.34 9.25 3.23
CA ARG A 225 -13.27 8.23 3.20
C ARG A 225 -13.55 7.21 2.10
N VAL A 226 -12.69 7.14 1.08
CA VAL A 226 -12.80 6.25 -0.09
C VAL A 226 -11.57 5.36 -0.16
N TYR A 227 -11.73 4.06 0.06
CA TYR A 227 -10.63 3.13 0.22
C TYR A 227 -10.44 2.25 -1.02
N ASN A 228 -9.25 2.32 -1.61
CA ASN A 228 -8.83 1.43 -2.69
C ASN A 228 -8.51 0.04 -2.10
N ILE A 229 -9.19 -0.98 -2.60
CA ILE A 229 -9.10 -2.34 -2.07
C ILE A 229 -8.68 -3.33 -3.15
N THR A 230 -7.91 -4.32 -2.72
CA THR A 230 -7.55 -5.52 -3.49
C THR A 230 -7.87 -6.74 -2.65
N GLY A 231 -8.26 -7.83 -3.30
CA GLY A 231 -8.54 -9.08 -2.61
C GLY A 231 -8.73 -10.23 -3.60
N ARG A 232 -9.10 -11.40 -3.07
CA ARG A 232 -9.39 -12.60 -3.85
C ARG A 232 -10.74 -13.18 -3.46
N PHE A 233 -11.62 -13.34 -4.45
CA PHE A 233 -12.83 -14.13 -4.26
C PHE A 233 -12.50 -15.63 -4.27
N GLY A 234 -13.05 -16.35 -3.30
CA GLY A 234 -12.81 -17.78 -3.12
C GLY A 234 -13.98 -18.48 -2.44
N ARG A 235 -14.05 -19.81 -2.55
CA ARG A 235 -15.12 -20.60 -1.91
C ARG A 235 -14.98 -20.72 -0.40
N ARG A 236 -13.78 -20.51 0.14
CA ARG A 236 -13.45 -20.61 1.56
C ARG A 236 -12.67 -19.38 1.96
N ALA A 237 -12.80 -18.99 3.23
CA ALA A 237 -11.96 -17.96 3.80
C ALA A 237 -10.49 -18.38 3.70
N GLY A 238 -9.66 -17.48 3.19
CA GLY A 238 -8.22 -17.55 3.31
C GLY A 238 -7.76 -16.82 4.57
N THR A 239 -6.48 -16.44 4.60
CA THR A 239 -5.84 -15.82 5.76
C THR A 239 -5.70 -14.30 5.64
N GLY A 240 -5.88 -13.75 4.44
CA GLY A 240 -5.69 -12.33 4.14
C GLY A 240 -6.96 -11.48 4.28
N PHE A 241 -6.75 -10.15 4.30
CA PHE A 241 -7.83 -9.18 4.14
C PHE A 241 -8.49 -9.36 2.78
N LEU A 242 -9.83 -9.43 2.75
CA LEU A 242 -10.62 -9.66 1.55
C LEU A 242 -10.17 -10.92 0.76
N ASP A 243 -9.88 -12.02 1.46
CA ASP A 243 -9.56 -13.32 0.88
C ASP A 243 -10.60 -14.37 1.25
N GLY A 244 -11.55 -14.64 0.34
CA GLY A 244 -12.59 -15.64 0.58
C GLY A 244 -13.94 -15.32 -0.07
N PRO A 245 -15.04 -15.85 0.48
CA PRO A 245 -16.36 -15.72 -0.14
C PRO A 245 -16.90 -14.29 -0.03
N PRO A 246 -17.84 -13.89 -0.91
CA PRO A 246 -18.45 -12.54 -0.89
C PRO A 246 -19.05 -12.14 0.46
N SER A 247 -19.52 -13.12 1.25
CA SER A 247 -20.05 -12.88 2.60
C SER A 247 -18.97 -12.38 3.57
N LEU A 248 -17.74 -12.91 3.48
CA LEU A 248 -16.61 -12.46 4.30
C LEU A 248 -16.21 -11.03 3.93
N TRP A 249 -16.18 -10.74 2.63
CA TRP A 249 -15.96 -9.38 2.13
C TRP A 249 -17.01 -8.42 2.68
N ALA A 250 -18.29 -8.78 2.59
CA ALA A 250 -19.38 -7.94 3.08
C ALA A 250 -19.27 -7.66 4.59
N GLU A 251 -18.88 -8.65 5.39
CA GLU A 251 -18.64 -8.49 6.83
C GLU A 251 -17.49 -7.51 7.11
N GLN A 252 -16.33 -7.74 6.48
CA GLN A 252 -15.13 -6.90 6.67
C GLN A 252 -15.36 -5.45 6.22
N LEU A 253 -15.99 -5.24 5.06
CA LEU A 253 -16.27 -3.88 4.57
C LEU A 253 -17.36 -3.18 5.39
N THR A 254 -18.33 -3.92 5.94
CA THR A 254 -19.32 -3.36 6.88
C THR A 254 -18.63 -2.87 8.15
N ASP A 255 -17.65 -3.62 8.68
CA ASP A 255 -16.89 -3.21 9.85
C ASP A 255 -16.12 -1.92 9.62
N LEU A 256 -15.42 -1.80 8.48
CA LEU A 256 -14.71 -0.59 8.08
C LEU A 256 -15.67 0.60 7.93
N ALA A 257 -16.85 0.38 7.37
CA ALA A 257 -17.85 1.43 7.21
C ALA A 257 -18.36 1.94 8.57
N LEU A 258 -18.70 1.04 9.50
CA LEU A 258 -19.29 1.41 10.78
C LEU A 258 -18.26 1.93 11.80
N ARG A 259 -17.06 1.33 11.83
CA ARG A 259 -16.03 1.66 12.83
C ARG A 259 -15.11 2.78 12.37
N LEU A 260 -14.76 2.81 11.09
CA LEU A 260 -13.80 3.77 10.53
C LEU A 260 -14.44 4.75 9.54
N GLY A 261 -15.78 4.77 9.40
CA GLY A 261 -16.50 5.68 8.52
C GLY A 261 -16.10 5.62 7.05
N VAL A 262 -15.53 4.48 6.61
CA VAL A 262 -15.21 4.26 5.21
C VAL A 262 -16.52 4.16 4.42
N SER A 263 -16.72 5.07 3.48
CA SER A 263 -17.97 5.18 2.72
C SER A 263 -17.78 5.04 1.22
N GLY A 264 -16.54 4.87 0.76
CA GLY A 264 -16.24 4.44 -0.61
C GLY A 264 -15.35 3.21 -0.59
N PHE A 265 -15.66 2.21 -1.42
CA PHE A 265 -14.80 1.03 -1.63
C PHE A 265 -14.54 0.85 -3.12
N VAL A 266 -13.28 0.94 -3.54
CA VAL A 266 -12.90 0.93 -4.95
C VAL A 266 -12.05 -0.31 -5.22
N LEU A 267 -12.64 -1.29 -5.90
CA LEU A 267 -11.99 -2.57 -6.15
C LEU A 267 -11.01 -2.47 -7.33
N ALA A 268 -9.73 -2.74 -7.08
CA ALA A 268 -8.79 -3.14 -8.11
C ALA A 268 -8.97 -4.65 -8.38
N PRO A 269 -9.57 -5.05 -9.51
CA PRO A 269 -9.90 -6.45 -9.78
C PRO A 269 -8.63 -7.31 -10.00
N GLY A 270 -8.75 -8.61 -9.72
CA GLY A 270 -7.67 -9.58 -9.81
C GLY A 270 -7.65 -10.33 -11.15
N GLY A 271 -7.45 -11.65 -11.09
CA GLY A 271 -7.24 -12.50 -12.27
C GLY A 271 -8.46 -12.65 -13.19
N ASP A 272 -9.68 -12.46 -12.68
CA ASP A 272 -10.92 -12.42 -13.47
C ASP A 272 -11.65 -11.07 -13.27
N PRO A 273 -11.22 -10.00 -13.95
CA PRO A 273 -11.80 -8.68 -13.73
C PRO A 273 -13.29 -8.54 -13.99
N GLU A 274 -13.86 -9.28 -14.94
CA GLU A 274 -15.31 -9.22 -15.17
C GLU A 274 -16.06 -9.94 -14.05
N GLY A 275 -15.62 -11.15 -13.66
CA GLY A 275 -16.22 -11.91 -12.57
C GLY A 275 -16.11 -11.19 -11.22
N ASP A 276 -14.94 -10.61 -10.94
CA ASP A 276 -14.66 -9.88 -9.70
C ASP A 276 -15.58 -8.65 -9.57
N LEU A 277 -15.70 -7.84 -10.63
CA LEU A 277 -16.56 -6.66 -10.62
C LEU A 277 -18.04 -7.02 -10.47
N ARG A 278 -18.51 -8.09 -11.12
CA ARG A 278 -19.88 -8.58 -10.97
C ARG A 278 -20.15 -9.05 -9.55
N THR A 279 -19.29 -9.90 -9.01
CA THR A 279 -19.42 -10.41 -7.63
C THR A 279 -19.44 -9.24 -6.64
N PHE A 280 -18.56 -8.26 -6.84
CA PHE A 280 -18.49 -7.07 -5.99
C PHE A 280 -19.77 -6.21 -6.07
N ALA A 281 -20.27 -5.94 -7.28
CA ALA A 281 -21.44 -5.09 -7.48
C ALA A 281 -22.77 -5.77 -7.13
N GLU A 282 -22.92 -7.05 -7.44
CA GLU A 282 -24.18 -7.79 -7.38
C GLU A 282 -24.36 -8.54 -6.05
N GLU A 283 -23.27 -8.91 -5.36
CA GLU A 283 -23.32 -9.65 -4.08
C GLU A 283 -22.80 -8.84 -2.90
N VAL A 284 -21.57 -8.30 -3.00
CA VAL A 284 -20.91 -7.62 -1.85
C VAL A 284 -21.55 -6.28 -1.56
N ALA A 285 -21.67 -5.39 -2.55
CA ALA A 285 -22.17 -4.03 -2.34
C ALA A 285 -23.60 -3.98 -1.75
N PRO A 286 -24.58 -4.78 -2.23
CA PRO A 286 -25.92 -4.82 -1.63
C PRO A 286 -25.89 -5.38 -0.21
N ALA A 287 -25.05 -6.38 0.07
CA ALA A 287 -24.92 -6.97 1.40
C ALA A 287 -24.37 -5.98 2.43
N VAL A 288 -23.32 -5.22 2.06
CA VAL A 288 -22.75 -4.16 2.91
C VAL A 288 -23.78 -3.05 3.15
N ARG A 289 -24.44 -2.54 2.09
CA ARG A 289 -25.49 -1.52 2.22
C ARG A 289 -26.61 -1.97 3.17
N ALA A 290 -27.09 -3.20 3.01
CA ALA A 290 -28.13 -3.76 3.87
C ALA A 290 -27.66 -3.95 5.31
N ALA A 291 -26.40 -4.31 5.55
CA ALA A 291 -25.84 -4.48 6.89
C ALA A 291 -25.67 -3.14 7.62
N VAL A 292 -25.10 -2.14 6.94
CA VAL A 292 -24.95 -0.77 7.48
C VAL A 292 -26.31 -0.15 7.77
N GLU A 293 -27.29 -0.28 6.87
CA GLU A 293 -28.65 0.24 7.09
C GLU A 293 -29.33 -0.41 8.30
N ARG A 294 -29.18 -1.74 8.47
CA ARG A 294 -29.72 -2.43 9.65
C ARG A 294 -29.12 -1.89 10.95
N GLU A 295 -27.82 -1.59 10.97
CA GLU A 295 -27.17 -1.04 12.16
C GLU A 295 -27.60 0.41 12.43
N ARG A 296 -27.74 1.23 11.37
CA ARG A 296 -28.20 2.62 11.48
C ARG A 296 -29.66 2.75 11.93
N THR A 297 -30.53 1.84 11.49
CA THR A 297 -31.99 1.88 11.78
C THR A 297 -32.41 0.99 12.95
N GLY A 298 -31.54 0.10 13.41
CA GLY A 298 -31.79 -0.76 14.56
C GLY A 298 -32.04 0.05 15.84
N PRO A 299 -32.85 -0.45 16.78
CA PRO A 299 -32.98 0.19 18.07
C PRO A 299 -31.60 0.25 18.74
N ALA A 300 -31.18 1.45 19.14
CA ALA A 300 -29.94 1.64 19.88
C ALA A 300 -29.89 0.63 21.04
N PRO A 301 -28.74 -0.04 21.27
CA PRO A 301 -28.65 -1.01 22.35
C PRO A 301 -29.07 -0.33 23.66
N ALA A 302 -30.00 -0.96 24.37
CA ALA A 302 -30.49 -0.47 25.64
C ALA A 302 -29.28 -0.22 26.55
N ALA A 303 -29.13 1.02 27.03
CA ALA A 303 -28.15 1.37 28.04
C ALA A 303 -28.48 0.59 29.33
N GLY A 304 -27.86 -0.57 29.50
CA GLY A 304 -28.08 -1.40 30.68
C GLY A 304 -27.31 -2.71 30.64
N GLY A 305 -26.19 -2.79 31.38
CA GLY A 305 -25.62 -4.08 31.77
C GLY A 305 -24.12 -4.12 31.96
N THR A 306 -23.64 -3.59 33.09
CA THR A 306 -22.41 -3.98 33.83
C THR A 306 -21.07 -4.00 33.08
N ALA A 307 -20.28 -2.95 33.33
CA ALA A 307 -18.85 -2.94 33.12
C ALA A 307 -18.16 -4.07 33.94
N PRO A 308 -17.19 -4.81 33.37
CA PRO A 308 -16.24 -5.55 34.16
C PRO A 308 -15.30 -4.54 34.80
N THR A 309 -15.28 -4.49 36.12
CA THR A 309 -14.26 -3.77 36.90
C THR A 309 -12.90 -4.42 36.67
N GLY A 310 -12.14 -3.91 35.70
CA GLY A 310 -10.71 -4.11 35.58
C GLY A 310 -10.00 -3.10 36.47
N THR A 311 -9.29 -3.58 37.49
CA THR A 311 -8.37 -2.81 38.32
C THR A 311 -7.35 -2.07 37.46
N ALA A 312 -7.27 -0.75 37.65
CA ALA A 312 -6.28 0.10 37.04
C ALA A 312 -4.86 -0.37 37.43
N ALA A 313 -4.06 -0.71 36.42
CA ALA A 313 -2.62 -0.82 36.58
C ALA A 313 -2.02 0.60 36.50
N GLU A 314 -1.27 0.96 37.55
CA GLU A 314 -0.48 2.18 37.64
C GLU A 314 0.58 2.26 36.51
N PRO A 315 1.01 3.49 36.13
CA PRO A 315 2.00 3.66 35.07
C PRO A 315 3.35 3.08 35.51
N ALA A 316 3.81 2.06 34.79
CA ALA A 316 5.16 1.56 34.97
C ALA A 316 6.17 2.61 34.49
N ALA A 317 7.08 2.95 35.40
CA ALA A 317 8.13 3.92 35.23
C ALA A 317 9.05 3.62 34.03
N GLU A 318 9.60 4.70 33.45
CA GLU A 318 10.76 4.69 32.57
C GLU A 318 11.81 3.70 33.08
N GLN A 319 12.03 2.62 32.33
CA GLN A 319 13.20 1.76 32.52
C GLN A 319 14.30 2.22 31.58
N SER A 320 15.39 2.61 32.23
CA SER A 320 16.66 3.00 31.68
C SER A 320 17.21 2.02 30.65
N ASP A 321 17.79 2.60 29.60
CA ASP A 321 18.74 2.04 28.65
C ASP A 321 19.71 1.04 29.33
N GLY A 322 19.44 -0.25 29.16
CA GLY A 322 20.29 -1.35 29.60
C GLY A 322 20.89 -2.00 28.36
N GLY A 323 22.19 -1.84 28.16
CA GLY A 323 22.89 -2.26 26.93
C GLY A 323 22.57 -3.69 26.51
N ALA A 324 21.85 -3.83 25.40
CA ALA A 324 21.69 -5.10 24.70
C ALA A 324 23.06 -5.55 24.20
N ALA A 325 23.42 -6.80 24.45
CA ALA A 325 24.56 -7.42 23.80
C ALA A 325 24.30 -7.42 22.28
N SER A 326 25.27 -6.94 21.49
CA SER A 326 25.18 -6.96 20.04
C SER A 326 24.97 -8.40 19.56
N ILE A 327 23.90 -8.65 18.79
CA ILE A 327 23.64 -9.94 18.15
C ILE A 327 24.58 -10.22 16.96
N VAL A 328 25.36 -9.20 16.61
CA VAL A 328 26.30 -9.14 15.49
C VAL A 328 27.74 -9.06 16.03
N GLY A 329 28.64 -9.86 15.46
CA GLY A 329 30.07 -9.87 15.74
C GLY A 329 30.83 -8.67 15.14
N PRO A 330 32.13 -8.53 15.42
CA PRO A 330 32.96 -7.41 14.94
C PRO A 330 33.06 -7.29 13.41
N ASP A 331 32.75 -8.36 12.69
CA ASP A 331 32.81 -8.49 11.23
C ASP A 331 31.43 -8.37 10.55
N GLY A 332 30.34 -8.15 11.31
CA GLY A 332 29.00 -8.06 10.77
C GLY A 332 28.23 -9.40 10.72
N SER A 333 28.89 -10.52 11.07
CA SER A 333 28.26 -11.84 11.11
C SER A 333 27.39 -12.04 12.36
N PHE A 334 26.45 -12.99 12.34
CA PHE A 334 25.66 -13.33 13.53
C PHE A 334 26.49 -14.06 14.59
N ASP A 335 26.32 -13.70 15.86
CA ASP A 335 26.87 -14.47 16.98
C ASP A 335 26.07 -15.76 17.21
N ASP A 336 26.45 -16.82 16.50
CA ASP A 336 25.82 -18.14 16.59
C ASP A 336 25.85 -18.74 18.00
N ALA A 337 26.87 -18.43 18.80
CA ALA A 337 27.02 -18.98 20.15
C ALA A 337 25.98 -18.40 21.12
N SER A 338 25.44 -17.22 20.81
CA SER A 338 24.39 -16.56 21.60
C SER A 338 22.97 -17.03 21.27
N ARG A 339 22.79 -17.83 20.21
CA ARG A 339 21.46 -18.24 19.73
C ARG A 339 20.76 -19.16 20.73
N PRO A 340 19.52 -18.86 21.15
CA PRO A 340 18.72 -19.80 21.93
C PRO A 340 18.41 -21.06 21.11
N ARG A 341 18.36 -22.22 21.77
CA ARG A 341 18.15 -23.52 21.13
C ARG A 341 17.06 -24.30 21.86
N LEU A 342 16.14 -24.90 21.11
CA LEU A 342 15.09 -25.75 21.63
C LEU A 342 15.62 -27.14 21.98
N GLU A 343 14.96 -27.80 22.92
CA GLU A 343 15.16 -29.23 23.14
C GLU A 343 14.60 -30.01 21.95
N LYS A 344 15.50 -30.66 21.19
CA LYS A 344 15.13 -31.40 19.98
C LYS A 344 14.37 -32.69 20.33
N ARG A 345 13.18 -32.87 19.73
CA ARG A 345 12.40 -34.11 19.81
C ARG A 345 12.70 -35.02 18.63
N ASP A 346 12.49 -36.33 18.79
CA ASP A 346 12.76 -37.30 17.73
C ASP A 346 11.80 -37.08 16.53
N PRO A 347 12.32 -36.71 15.35
CA PRO A 347 11.49 -36.51 14.16
C PRO A 347 10.71 -37.75 13.71
N ALA A 348 11.08 -38.95 14.18
CA ALA A 348 10.35 -40.19 13.94
C ALA A 348 8.95 -40.20 14.60
N GLU A 349 8.70 -39.32 15.56
CA GLU A 349 7.40 -39.17 16.23
C GLU A 349 6.38 -38.37 15.42
N LEU A 350 6.81 -37.69 14.33
CA LEU A 350 5.94 -36.89 13.47
C LEU A 350 5.28 -37.72 12.36
N THR A 351 3.99 -37.48 12.12
CA THR A 351 3.29 -38.07 10.97
C THR A 351 3.87 -37.58 9.64
N ALA A 352 3.59 -38.30 8.55
CA ALA A 352 4.05 -37.90 7.22
C ALA A 352 3.52 -36.51 6.80
N ALA A 353 2.29 -36.15 7.23
CA ALA A 353 1.70 -34.85 6.95
C ALA A 353 2.39 -33.72 7.74
N GLN A 354 2.70 -33.96 9.02
CA GLN A 354 3.40 -33.00 9.87
C GLN A 354 4.84 -32.77 9.38
N ARG A 355 5.56 -33.82 8.97
CA ARG A 355 6.88 -33.69 8.34
C ARG A 355 6.83 -32.91 7.03
N ALA A 356 5.76 -33.08 6.25
CA ALA A 356 5.57 -32.32 5.02
C ALA A 356 5.28 -30.82 5.26
N SER A 357 4.80 -30.44 6.44
CA SER A 357 4.60 -29.02 6.79
C SER A 357 5.93 -28.30 7.00
N GLY A 358 6.80 -28.83 7.88
CA GLY A 358 8.13 -28.26 8.09
C GLY A 358 9.02 -28.29 6.84
N GLN A 359 8.85 -29.28 5.96
CA GLN A 359 9.58 -29.36 4.68
C GLN A 359 9.25 -28.24 3.70
N ARG A 360 8.14 -27.51 3.87
CA ARG A 360 7.84 -26.33 3.03
C ARG A 360 8.80 -25.18 3.30
N LEU A 361 9.20 -24.97 4.55
CA LEU A 361 10.21 -23.97 4.92
C LEU A 361 11.53 -24.23 4.19
N VAL A 362 12.01 -25.47 4.27
CA VAL A 362 13.25 -25.91 3.60
C VAL A 362 13.19 -25.69 2.09
N GLN A 363 12.04 -25.95 1.44
CA GLN A 363 11.89 -25.71 0.00
C GLN A 363 11.97 -24.22 -0.37
N ILE A 364 11.40 -23.34 0.48
CA ILE A 364 11.50 -21.89 0.31
C ILE A 364 12.96 -21.46 0.50
N HIS A 365 13.65 -22.00 1.51
CA HIS A 365 15.04 -21.66 1.79
C HIS A 365 16.01 -22.14 0.71
N ASP A 366 15.82 -23.36 0.20
CA ASP A 366 16.60 -23.87 -0.92
C ASP A 366 16.46 -23.01 -2.18
N HIS A 367 15.27 -22.44 -2.39
CA HIS A 367 15.07 -21.47 -3.47
C HIS A 367 15.91 -20.21 -3.24
N LEU A 368 15.86 -19.62 -2.04
CA LEU A 368 16.63 -18.42 -1.68
C LEU A 368 18.15 -18.64 -1.76
N ARG A 369 18.65 -19.79 -1.30
CA ARG A 369 20.05 -20.20 -1.47
C ARG A 369 20.45 -20.22 -2.95
N GLY A 370 19.55 -20.71 -3.82
CA GLY A 370 19.73 -20.71 -5.27
C GLY A 370 19.76 -19.31 -5.90
N GLU A 371 19.02 -18.36 -5.35
CA GLU A 371 19.02 -16.96 -5.81
C GLU A 371 20.26 -16.20 -5.37
N LEU A 372 20.64 -16.33 -4.09
CA LEU A 372 21.85 -15.75 -3.54
C LEU A 372 23.09 -16.20 -4.32
N LYS A 373 23.13 -17.48 -4.74
CA LYS A 373 24.14 -17.98 -5.68
C LYS A 373 24.13 -17.23 -7.02
N GLN A 374 22.97 -16.99 -7.61
CA GLN A 374 22.87 -16.25 -8.87
C GLN A 374 23.32 -14.79 -8.75
N ILE A 375 23.09 -14.15 -7.59
CA ILE A 375 23.59 -12.80 -7.30
C ILE A 375 25.12 -12.80 -7.26
N ARG A 376 25.73 -13.73 -6.52
CA ARG A 376 27.19 -13.87 -6.46
C ARG A 376 27.81 -14.08 -7.83
N ASP A 377 27.27 -15.03 -8.59
CA ASP A 377 27.74 -15.33 -9.95
C ASP A 377 27.64 -14.10 -10.87
N ALA A 378 26.63 -13.24 -10.68
CA ALA A 378 26.47 -12.01 -11.45
C ALA A 378 27.51 -10.94 -11.07
N VAL A 379 27.79 -10.77 -9.78
CA VAL A 379 28.81 -9.84 -9.27
C VAL A 379 30.21 -10.26 -9.73
N ASP A 380 30.55 -11.55 -9.66
CA ASP A 380 31.83 -12.09 -10.14
C ASP A 380 32.03 -11.92 -11.65
N GLN A 381 30.94 -12.07 -12.44
CA GLN A 381 30.98 -11.84 -13.88
C GLN A 381 31.22 -10.36 -14.23
N VAL A 382 30.74 -9.43 -13.41
CA VAL A 382 31.05 -8.00 -13.57
C VAL A 382 32.50 -7.71 -13.20
N ALA A 383 32.97 -8.27 -12.07
CA ALA A 383 34.35 -8.09 -11.61
C ALA A 383 35.39 -8.64 -12.59
N SER A 384 35.08 -9.74 -13.27
CA SER A 384 35.93 -10.34 -14.31
C SER A 384 35.79 -9.69 -15.70
N GLY A 385 34.94 -8.67 -15.85
CA GLY A 385 34.69 -7.98 -17.12
C GLY A 385 33.92 -8.82 -18.15
N GLN A 386 33.32 -9.94 -17.72
CA GLN A 386 32.55 -10.86 -18.58
C GLN A 386 31.10 -10.42 -18.75
N ARG A 387 30.60 -9.54 -17.88
CA ARG A 387 29.23 -9.02 -17.91
C ARG A 387 29.23 -7.52 -17.67
N ASP A 388 28.35 -6.84 -18.39
CA ASP A 388 28.08 -5.42 -18.21
C ASP A 388 27.40 -5.14 -16.85
N PRO A 389 27.89 -4.18 -16.04
CA PRO A 389 27.28 -3.81 -14.76
C PRO A 389 25.77 -3.53 -14.84
N ALA A 390 25.28 -2.91 -15.93
CA ALA A 390 23.85 -2.66 -16.10
C ALA A 390 23.05 -3.96 -16.33
N ALA A 391 23.62 -4.91 -17.08
CA ALA A 391 23.03 -6.25 -17.27
C ALA A 391 23.07 -7.12 -16.00
N ALA A 392 24.08 -6.96 -15.14
CA ALA A 392 24.12 -7.63 -13.84
C ALA A 392 23.08 -7.04 -12.88
N ARG A 393 22.98 -5.70 -12.83
CA ARG A 393 21.91 -5.01 -12.09
C ARG A 393 20.53 -5.45 -12.56
N ASP A 394 20.31 -5.56 -13.87
CA ASP A 394 19.04 -6.05 -14.42
C ASP A 394 18.76 -7.52 -14.05
N LEU A 395 19.77 -8.39 -14.03
CA LEU A 395 19.60 -9.77 -13.53
C LEU A 395 19.23 -9.81 -12.04
N ILE A 396 19.97 -9.07 -11.20
CA ILE A 396 19.70 -8.98 -9.75
C ILE A 396 18.29 -8.43 -9.51
N ASN A 397 17.84 -7.47 -10.34
CA ASN A 397 16.49 -6.95 -10.30
C ASN A 397 15.40 -7.96 -10.70
N ARG A 398 15.77 -9.06 -11.36
CA ARG A 398 14.89 -10.11 -11.89
C ARG A 398 14.88 -11.41 -11.06
N LEU A 399 15.70 -11.52 -10.02
CA LEU A 399 15.64 -12.67 -9.10
C LEU A 399 14.40 -12.53 -8.20
N THR A 400 13.77 -13.64 -7.82
CA THR A 400 12.61 -13.82 -6.93
C THR A 400 12.71 -13.11 -5.57
N MET A 401 13.90 -12.86 -5.01
CA MET A 401 14.11 -11.88 -3.93
C MET A 401 13.52 -10.49 -4.27
N ARG A 402 13.36 -10.21 -5.57
CA ARG A 402 12.67 -9.03 -6.13
C ARG A 402 11.51 -9.34 -7.09
N GLN A 403 11.28 -10.60 -7.50
CA GLN A 403 10.35 -11.00 -8.57
C GLN A 403 9.08 -11.74 -8.13
N ASN A 404 8.66 -11.63 -6.87
CA ASN A 404 7.25 -11.90 -6.55
C ASN A 404 6.36 -10.74 -7.00
N TYR A 405 6.01 -10.70 -8.29
CA TYR A 405 4.81 -10.01 -8.75
C TYR A 405 4.41 -10.45 -10.15
N TRP A 406 3.16 -10.87 -10.35
CA TRP A 406 2.45 -10.74 -11.64
C TRP A 406 0.93 -10.68 -11.34
N THR A 407 0.15 -9.64 -11.66
CA THR A 407 0.18 -8.79 -12.86
C THR A 407 -0.60 -7.47 -12.61
N LEU A 408 0.09 -6.34 -12.34
CA LEU A 408 -0.26 -4.97 -12.78
C LEU A 408 0.81 -3.99 -12.23
N GLY A 409 1.33 -3.13 -13.10
CA GLY A 409 2.60 -2.45 -12.88
C GLY A 409 2.61 -1.24 -11.94
N SER A 410 3.66 -1.17 -11.12
CA SER A 410 4.30 0.09 -10.69
C SER A 410 5.70 -0.18 -10.11
N PHE A 411 6.75 0.26 -10.79
CA PHE A 411 8.08 0.58 -10.22
C PHE A 411 8.15 2.12 -10.17
N CYS A 412 8.71 2.83 -9.19
CA CYS A 412 9.62 2.51 -8.09
C CYS A 412 9.44 3.58 -6.97
N ALA A 413 9.91 3.29 -5.76
CA ALA A 413 10.11 4.21 -4.62
C ALA A 413 8.95 4.40 -3.61
N SER A 414 8.76 3.42 -2.75
CA SER A 414 9.00 3.66 -1.32
C SER A 414 9.44 2.36 -0.67
N TYR A 415 10.75 2.30 -0.41
CA TYR A 415 11.52 1.26 0.27
C TYR A 415 11.72 -0.07 -0.48
N CYS A 416 13.01 -0.41 -0.62
CA CYS A 416 13.55 -1.63 -1.22
C CYS A 416 13.09 -2.88 -0.49
N ARG A 417 11.90 -3.36 -0.81
CA ARG A 417 11.40 -4.69 -0.41
C ARG A 417 12.11 -5.78 -1.22
N LEU A 418 13.37 -6.05 -0.87
CA LEU A 418 14.22 -7.10 -1.48
C LEU A 418 14.14 -8.45 -0.75
N VAL A 419 13.39 -8.58 0.35
CA VAL A 419 13.07 -9.88 0.98
C VAL A 419 11.77 -9.73 1.79
N THR A 420 10.60 -9.91 1.18
CA THR A 420 9.33 -9.53 1.86
C THR A 420 8.18 -10.51 1.69
N THR A 421 8.40 -11.71 1.15
CA THR A 421 7.35 -12.73 1.19
C THR A 421 7.53 -13.68 2.37
N HIS A 422 8.70 -14.32 2.54
CA HIS A 422 8.89 -15.30 3.60
C HIS A 422 9.08 -14.66 4.99
N HIS A 423 10.03 -13.72 5.18
CA HIS A 423 10.17 -13.01 6.47
C HIS A 423 8.95 -12.20 6.92
N THR A 424 8.08 -11.76 6.00
CA THR A 424 6.82 -11.09 6.37
C THR A 424 5.74 -12.08 6.77
N ILE A 425 5.65 -13.23 6.11
CA ILE A 425 4.78 -14.33 6.56
C ILE A 425 5.27 -14.84 7.91
N GLU A 426 6.59 -14.94 8.10
CA GLU A 426 7.20 -15.38 9.35
C GLU A 426 6.91 -14.38 10.47
N ASN A 427 7.31 -13.11 10.34
CA ASN A 427 7.12 -12.08 11.37
C ASN A 427 5.64 -11.77 11.70
N VAL A 428 4.74 -11.82 10.70
CA VAL A 428 3.35 -11.35 10.87
C VAL A 428 2.38 -12.51 11.13
N HIS A 429 2.69 -13.72 10.66
CA HIS A 429 1.76 -14.84 10.74
C HIS A 429 2.33 -16.05 11.47
N MET A 430 3.58 -16.45 11.18
CA MET A 430 4.15 -17.68 11.73
C MET A 430 4.66 -17.49 13.16
N PHE A 431 5.51 -16.49 13.40
CA PHE A 431 6.16 -16.18 14.67
C PHE A 431 5.15 -15.85 15.78
N PRO A 432 4.12 -15.01 15.57
CA PRO A 432 3.08 -14.81 16.57
C PRO A 432 2.31 -16.09 16.90
N ARG A 433 2.08 -16.96 15.92
CA ARG A 433 1.43 -18.26 16.14
C ARG A 433 2.32 -19.24 16.88
N LEU A 434 3.61 -19.30 16.56
CA LEU A 434 4.60 -20.14 17.24
C LEU A 434 4.75 -19.71 18.70
N SER A 435 5.01 -18.42 18.95
CA SER A 435 5.14 -17.86 20.30
C SER A 435 3.84 -17.97 21.11
N GLY A 436 2.68 -17.81 20.47
CA GLY A 436 1.38 -17.99 21.11
C GLY A 436 1.00 -19.46 21.38
N ALA A 437 1.51 -20.40 20.59
CA ALA A 437 1.23 -21.83 20.73
C ALA A 437 2.14 -22.52 21.76
N GLN A 438 3.39 -22.05 21.92
CA GLN A 438 4.33 -22.63 22.88
C GLN A 438 5.34 -21.59 23.40
N GLU A 439 5.28 -21.30 24.70
CA GLU A 439 6.11 -20.28 25.37
C GLU A 439 7.62 -20.50 25.19
N SER A 440 8.08 -21.76 25.13
CA SER A 440 9.51 -22.06 24.94
C SER A 440 10.06 -21.64 23.56
N LEU A 441 9.20 -21.32 22.59
CA LEU A 441 9.59 -20.79 21.28
C LEU A 441 9.89 -19.29 21.31
N GLY A 442 9.42 -18.57 22.32
CA GLY A 442 9.54 -17.11 22.42
C GLY A 442 10.98 -16.58 22.25
N PRO A 443 12.00 -17.15 22.93
CA PRO A 443 13.39 -16.72 22.75
C PRO A 443 13.94 -16.96 21.34
N VAL A 444 13.58 -18.07 20.70
CA VAL A 444 14.00 -18.39 19.32
C VAL A 444 13.36 -17.43 18.32
N VAL A 445 12.05 -17.21 18.46
CA VAL A 445 11.31 -16.26 17.61
C VAL A 445 11.87 -14.85 17.76
N ALA A 446 12.08 -14.38 19.00
CA ALA A 446 12.66 -13.05 19.23
C ALA A 446 14.08 -12.92 18.65
N ARG A 447 14.87 -14.00 18.65
CA ARG A 447 16.18 -14.01 17.99
C ARG A 447 16.04 -13.90 16.47
N LEU A 448 15.15 -14.69 15.86
CA LEU A 448 14.91 -14.66 14.42
C LEU A 448 14.40 -13.29 13.95
N GLU A 449 13.47 -12.68 14.69
CA GLU A 449 12.99 -11.31 14.43
C GLU A 449 14.12 -10.28 14.44
N ALA A 450 15.03 -10.37 15.42
CA ALA A 450 16.18 -9.47 15.49
C ALA A 450 17.20 -9.73 14.35
N GLU A 451 17.37 -10.98 13.92
CA GLU A 451 18.19 -11.32 12.74
C GLU A 451 17.56 -10.79 11.44
N HIS A 452 16.23 -10.73 11.34
CA HIS A 452 15.54 -10.14 10.18
C HIS A 452 15.86 -8.65 10.03
N GLU A 453 15.97 -7.90 11.12
CA GLU A 453 16.37 -6.48 11.08
C GLU A 453 17.78 -6.30 10.52
N VAL A 454 18.72 -7.15 10.94
CA VAL A 454 20.11 -7.11 10.44
C VAL A 454 20.19 -7.46 8.96
N ILE A 455 19.48 -8.51 8.52
CA ILE A 455 19.41 -8.89 7.10
C ILE A 455 18.82 -7.74 6.27
N ALA A 456 17.78 -7.07 6.77
CA ALA A 456 17.17 -5.91 6.11
C ALA A 456 18.14 -4.74 5.95
N ASP A 457 18.99 -4.50 6.95
CA ASP A 457 20.03 -3.46 6.89
C ASP A 457 21.11 -3.80 5.84
N VAL A 458 21.57 -5.06 5.78
CA VAL A 458 22.54 -5.52 4.78
C VAL A 458 21.98 -5.36 3.36
N LEU A 459 20.72 -5.72 3.14
CA LEU A 459 20.05 -5.55 1.85
C LEU A 459 19.95 -4.07 1.44
N THR A 460 19.73 -3.19 2.40
CA THR A 460 19.73 -1.73 2.18
C THR A 460 21.14 -1.23 1.81
N GLY A 461 22.17 -1.80 2.41
CA GLY A 461 23.57 -1.57 2.04
C GLY A 461 23.89 -1.97 0.61
N ILE A 462 23.42 -3.16 0.17
CA ILE A 462 23.58 -3.63 -1.22
C ILE A 462 22.93 -2.66 -2.22
N ASP A 463 21.71 -2.20 -1.97
CA ASP A 463 21.03 -1.28 -2.89
C ASP A 463 21.78 0.06 -3.01
N THR A 464 22.23 0.59 -1.88
CA THR A 464 23.03 1.82 -1.83
C THR A 464 24.31 1.65 -2.65
N ALA A 465 25.01 0.52 -2.51
CA ALA A 465 26.22 0.20 -3.27
C ALA A 465 25.94 0.02 -4.77
N LEU A 466 24.83 -0.64 -5.13
CA LEU A 466 24.42 -0.84 -6.53
C LEU A 466 24.05 0.48 -7.23
N VAL A 467 23.51 1.45 -6.50
CA VAL A 467 23.26 2.81 -6.99
C VAL A 467 24.59 3.55 -7.22
N ALA A 468 25.50 3.49 -6.25
CA ALA A 468 26.82 4.12 -6.34
C ALA A 468 27.68 3.57 -7.49
N MET A 469 27.50 2.29 -7.86
CA MET A 469 28.21 1.63 -8.98
C MET A 469 28.04 2.34 -10.33
N VAL A 470 26.97 3.14 -10.51
CA VAL A 470 26.72 3.88 -11.76
C VAL A 470 27.57 5.15 -11.87
N THR A 471 27.97 5.73 -10.74
CA THR A 471 28.55 7.08 -10.68
C THR A 471 29.96 7.13 -10.11
N GLU A 472 30.40 6.09 -9.38
CA GLU A 472 31.64 6.11 -8.62
C GLU A 472 32.63 5.01 -9.02
N PRO A 473 33.88 5.35 -9.42
CA PRO A 473 34.94 4.38 -9.62
C PRO A 473 35.33 3.73 -8.28
N GLY A 474 35.03 2.44 -8.11
CA GLY A 474 35.37 1.66 -6.90
C GLY A 474 34.17 1.07 -6.16
N ALA A 475 32.94 1.49 -6.50
CA ALA A 475 31.72 1.00 -5.86
C ALA A 475 31.41 -0.50 -6.12
N LEU A 476 32.09 -1.14 -7.08
CA LEU A 476 31.98 -2.59 -7.27
C LEU A 476 32.52 -3.38 -6.06
N GLU A 477 33.57 -2.89 -5.40
CA GLU A 477 34.11 -3.55 -4.20
C GLU A 477 33.11 -3.48 -3.04
N GLN A 478 32.40 -2.35 -2.90
CA GLN A 478 31.35 -2.19 -1.90
C GLN A 478 30.15 -3.11 -2.17
N VAL A 479 29.74 -3.28 -3.44
CA VAL A 479 28.69 -4.24 -3.80
C VAL A 479 29.13 -5.66 -3.44
N ARG A 480 30.40 -6.00 -3.69
CA ARG A 480 30.95 -7.30 -3.35
C ARG A 480 30.97 -7.55 -1.85
N GLU A 481 31.52 -6.63 -1.05
CA GLU A 481 31.55 -6.72 0.41
C GLU A 481 30.14 -6.90 1.00
N GLN A 482 29.16 -6.16 0.49
CA GLN A 482 27.77 -6.26 0.96
C GLN A 482 27.08 -7.58 0.56
N VAL A 483 27.40 -8.12 -0.62
CA VAL A 483 26.89 -9.43 -1.06
C VAL A 483 27.56 -10.58 -0.31
N GLU A 484 28.85 -10.47 0.02
CA GLU A 484 29.56 -11.43 0.89
C GLU A 484 28.94 -11.41 2.30
N LEU A 485 28.69 -10.22 2.87
CA LEU A 485 28.00 -10.10 4.14
C LEU A 485 26.59 -10.68 4.11
N LEU A 486 25.82 -10.45 3.04
CA LEU A 486 24.50 -11.05 2.86
C LEU A 486 24.56 -12.58 2.81
N ASP A 487 25.57 -13.14 2.14
CA ASP A 487 25.77 -14.60 2.08
C ASP A 487 25.96 -15.17 3.48
N ASP A 488 26.83 -14.55 4.28
CA ASP A 488 27.14 -14.99 5.63
C ASP A 488 25.92 -14.89 6.56
N VAL A 489 25.23 -13.75 6.59
CA VAL A 489 24.09 -13.55 7.50
C VAL A 489 22.87 -14.35 7.05
N LEU A 490 22.55 -14.40 5.76
CA LEU A 490 21.35 -15.08 5.28
C LEU A 490 21.50 -16.60 5.40
N LEU A 491 22.64 -17.18 5.02
CA LEU A 491 22.83 -18.64 5.13
C LEU A 491 22.81 -19.07 6.60
N SER A 492 23.51 -18.34 7.47
CA SER A 492 23.51 -18.61 8.91
C SER A 492 22.10 -18.52 9.51
N HIS A 493 21.29 -17.56 9.04
CA HIS A 493 19.92 -17.37 9.48
C HIS A 493 19.00 -18.51 9.01
N LEU A 494 19.00 -18.84 7.71
CA LEU A 494 18.15 -19.90 7.15
C LEU A 494 18.46 -21.26 7.80
N ASP A 495 19.73 -21.55 8.07
CA ASP A 495 20.14 -22.78 8.76
C ASP A 495 19.62 -22.81 10.19
N TYR A 496 19.71 -21.69 10.92
CA TYR A 496 19.18 -21.60 12.28
C TYR A 496 17.66 -21.74 12.33
N GLU A 497 16.95 -21.07 11.43
CA GLU A 497 15.50 -21.15 11.36
C GLU A 497 15.02 -22.57 11.00
N GLU A 498 15.67 -23.23 10.04
CA GLU A 498 15.36 -24.62 9.72
C GLU A 498 15.61 -25.56 10.89
N GLU A 499 16.73 -25.39 11.58
CA GLU A 499 17.11 -26.23 12.72
C GLU A 499 16.12 -26.12 13.88
N GLU A 500 15.58 -24.93 14.12
CA GLU A 500 14.71 -24.67 15.26
C GLU A 500 13.23 -24.79 14.93
N LEU A 501 12.77 -24.45 13.71
CA LEU A 501 11.35 -24.30 13.41
C LEU A 501 10.75 -25.43 12.57
N VAL A 502 11.54 -26.24 11.85
CA VAL A 502 10.99 -27.34 11.02
C VAL A 502 10.19 -28.36 11.85
N GLU A 503 10.69 -28.76 13.03
CA GLU A 503 9.96 -29.67 13.92
C GLU A 503 8.73 -29.00 14.54
N PRO A 504 8.83 -27.81 15.17
CA PRO A 504 7.66 -27.14 15.75
C PRO A 504 6.56 -26.83 14.73
N LEU A 505 6.90 -26.40 13.53
CA LEU A 505 5.92 -26.14 12.46
C LEU A 505 5.16 -27.39 12.06
N GLY A 506 5.88 -28.52 11.96
CA GLY A 506 5.27 -29.81 11.70
C GLY A 506 4.32 -30.23 12.83
N ARG A 507 4.78 -30.17 14.08
CA ARG A 507 4.02 -30.63 15.25
C ARG A 507 2.80 -29.76 15.56
N LEU A 508 2.94 -28.44 15.43
CA LEU A 508 1.89 -27.46 15.73
C LEU A 508 0.93 -27.27 14.55
N GLU A 509 1.16 -27.96 13.42
CA GLU A 509 0.34 -27.89 12.21
C GLU A 509 0.15 -26.44 11.73
N ILE A 510 1.22 -25.64 11.87
CA ILE A 510 1.26 -24.26 11.39
C ILE A 510 1.64 -24.32 9.91
N ASP A 511 0.69 -23.97 9.06
CA ASP A 511 0.90 -23.87 7.61
C ASP A 511 1.57 -22.54 7.24
N LEU A 512 2.66 -22.65 6.49
CA LEU A 512 3.40 -21.58 5.80
C LEU A 512 2.69 -21.09 4.53
#